data_AF-A0A7W2L055-F1
#
_entry.id   AF-A0A7W2L055-F1
#
_cell.length_a   1.000
_cell.length_b   1.000
_cell.length_c   1.000
_cell.angle_alpha   90.00
_cell.angle_beta   90.00
_cell.angle_gamma   90.00
#
_symmetry.space_group_name_H-M   'P 1'
#
loop_
_entity.id
_entity.type
_entity.pdbx_description
1 polymer ?
#
loop_
_entity_poly.entity_id
_entity_poly.type
_entity_poly.pdbx_seq_one_letter_code
_entity_poly.pdbx_strand_id
1 'polypeptide(L)'
;MTVLSKSLEDLLTSIYADDKVSMKEFLTLQADADNRWERVIAELGPNTTLLAFQKAMDVAMHMLHLSVEHVKRQELTDLGEAVVKDAVTAQVEYVRAGCALSLRALKVGPNSI
;
A
#
# COMPACT_ATOMS: atom_id res chain seq x y z
N MET A 1 -11.63 -26.67 3.71
CA MET A 1 -11.36 -25.93 4.97
C MET A 1 -10.85 -24.56 4.57
N THR A 2 -11.72 -23.58 4.44
CA THR A 2 -11.35 -22.22 4.06
C THR A 2 -10.70 -21.56 5.27
N VAL A 3 -9.41 -21.26 5.14
CA VAL A 3 -8.65 -20.51 6.14
C VAL A 3 -9.38 -19.19 6.35
N LEU A 4 -9.81 -18.93 7.59
CA LEU A 4 -10.33 -17.63 8.01
C LEU A 4 -9.34 -16.58 7.52
N SER A 5 -9.77 -15.71 6.61
CA SER A 5 -9.01 -14.54 6.17
C SER A 5 -8.61 -13.80 7.45
N LYS A 6 -7.31 -13.81 7.77
CA LYS A 6 -6.75 -12.98 8.84
C LYS A 6 -7.19 -11.55 8.61
N SER A 7 -7.50 -10.82 9.67
CA SER A 7 -7.72 -9.38 9.54
C SER A 7 -6.46 -8.75 8.93
N LEU A 8 -6.60 -7.63 8.21
CA LEU A 8 -5.43 -6.92 7.68
C LEU A 8 -4.46 -6.56 8.83
N GLU A 9 -5.01 -6.26 9.99
CA GLU A 9 -4.25 -6.01 11.22
C GLU A 9 -3.38 -7.21 11.63
N ASP A 10 -3.96 -8.42 11.73
CA ASP A 10 -3.21 -9.63 12.07
C ASP A 10 -2.10 -9.94 11.06
N LEU A 11 -2.37 -9.70 9.77
CA LEU A 11 -1.39 -9.88 8.71
C LEU A 11 -0.22 -8.89 8.90
N LEU A 12 -0.51 -7.60 9.07
CA LEU A 12 0.51 -6.58 9.27
C LEU A 12 1.30 -6.82 10.56
N THR A 13 0.64 -7.17 11.67
CA THR A 13 1.31 -7.53 12.92
C THR A 13 2.29 -8.69 12.71
N SER A 14 1.93 -9.70 11.91
CA SER A 14 2.84 -10.80 11.61
C SER A 14 4.01 -10.41 10.70
N ILE A 15 3.78 -9.54 9.71
CA ILE A 15 4.81 -9.08 8.77
C ILE A 15 5.84 -8.20 9.47
N TYR A 16 5.41 -7.37 10.42
CA TYR A 16 6.31 -6.44 11.12
C TYR A 16 6.87 -7.01 12.43
N ALA A 17 6.64 -8.29 12.74
CA ALA A 17 6.97 -8.87 14.04
C ALA A 17 8.47 -8.88 14.37
N ASP A 18 9.35 -8.85 13.36
CA ASP A 18 10.81 -8.87 13.52
C ASP A 18 11.50 -7.58 13.00
N ASP A 19 10.72 -6.51 12.80
CA ASP A 19 11.14 -5.23 12.22
C ASP A 19 11.77 -5.34 10.82
N LYS A 20 11.56 -6.46 10.12
CA LYS A 20 12.04 -6.70 8.76
C LYS A 20 10.88 -7.17 7.90
N VAL A 21 10.94 -6.83 6.61
CA VAL A 21 9.94 -7.31 5.64
C VAL A 21 10.69 -8.08 4.56
N SER A 22 10.39 -9.37 4.43
CA SER A 22 10.90 -10.18 3.34
C SER A 22 10.11 -9.93 2.05
N MET A 23 10.73 -10.24 0.91
CA MET A 23 10.03 -10.19 -0.39
C MET A 23 8.78 -11.07 -0.40
N LYS A 24 8.81 -12.23 0.29
CA LYS A 24 7.65 -13.13 0.36
C LYS A 24 6.49 -12.50 1.13
N GLU A 25 6.78 -11.86 2.27
CA GLU A 25 5.77 -11.16 3.07
C GLU A 25 5.18 -9.98 2.30
N PHE A 26 6.03 -9.21 1.62
CA PHE A 26 5.59 -8.13 0.74
C PHE A 26 4.63 -8.62 -0.36
N LEU A 27 5.01 -9.66 -1.11
CA LEU A 27 4.15 -10.23 -2.17
C LEU A 27 2.85 -10.82 -1.60
N THR A 28 2.90 -11.37 -0.38
CA THR A 28 1.69 -11.84 0.32
C THR A 28 0.75 -10.68 0.63
N LEU A 29 1.27 -9.55 1.10
CA LEU A 29 0.50 -8.33 1.35
C LEU A 29 -0.08 -7.74 0.07
N GLN A 30 0.71 -7.71 -1.02
CA GLN A 30 0.23 -7.25 -2.34
C GLN A 30 -0.96 -8.08 -2.80
N ALA A 31 -0.84 -9.41 -2.78
CA ALA A 31 -1.92 -10.30 -3.17
C ALA A 31 -3.17 -10.14 -2.27
N ASP A 32 -2.99 -9.95 -0.95
CA ASP A 32 -4.12 -9.68 -0.04
C ASP A 32 -4.81 -8.34 -0.37
N ALA A 33 -4.04 -7.29 -0.69
CA ALA A 33 -4.57 -6.00 -1.10
C ALA A 33 -5.37 -6.09 -2.40
N ASP A 34 -4.85 -6.80 -3.42
CA ASP A 34 -5.55 -7.05 -4.68
C ASP A 34 -6.86 -7.80 -4.47
N ASN A 35 -6.83 -8.90 -3.71
CA ASN A 35 -8.02 -9.67 -3.38
C ASN A 35 -9.10 -8.84 -2.65
N ARG A 36 -8.70 -7.91 -1.78
CA ARG A 36 -9.64 -6.99 -1.12
C ARG A 36 -10.23 -5.99 -2.10
N TRP A 37 -9.44 -5.48 -3.03
CA TRP A 37 -9.92 -4.52 -4.03
C TRP A 37 -10.83 -5.17 -5.08
N GLU A 38 -10.53 -6.41 -5.48
CA GLU A 38 -11.41 -7.20 -6.34
C GLU A 38 -12.81 -7.37 -5.76
N ARG A 39 -12.94 -7.50 -4.42
CA ARG A 39 -14.25 -7.51 -3.74
C ARG A 39 -14.98 -6.18 -3.88
N VAL A 40 -14.27 -5.05 -3.78
CA VAL A 40 -14.86 -3.72 -4.01
C VAL A 40 -15.41 -3.62 -5.44
N ILE A 41 -14.66 -4.08 -6.43
CA ILE A 41 -15.11 -4.10 -7.84
C ILE A 41 -16.29 -5.05 -8.04
N ALA A 42 -16.28 -6.22 -7.38
CA ALA A 42 -17.38 -7.18 -7.45
C ALA A 42 -18.68 -6.62 -6.85
N GLU A 43 -18.60 -5.86 -5.76
CA GLU A 43 -19.75 -5.27 -5.08
C GLU A 43 -20.27 -4.00 -5.76
N LEU A 44 -19.39 -3.11 -6.23
CA LEU A 44 -19.76 -1.79 -6.77
C LEU A 44 -19.77 -1.73 -8.30
N GLY A 45 -19.33 -2.80 -8.97
CA GLY A 45 -19.13 -2.85 -10.41
C GLY A 45 -17.81 -2.23 -10.87
N PRO A 46 -17.38 -2.52 -12.11
CA PRO A 46 -16.15 -1.96 -12.67
C PRO A 46 -16.30 -0.46 -12.90
N ASN A 47 -15.39 0.31 -12.32
CA ASN A 47 -15.28 1.75 -12.54
C ASN A 47 -13.83 2.08 -12.91
N THR A 48 -13.64 2.90 -13.94
CA THR A 48 -12.30 3.25 -14.45
C THR A 48 -11.40 3.84 -13.36
N THR A 49 -11.94 4.65 -12.46
CA THR A 49 -11.19 5.24 -11.34
C THR A 49 -10.79 4.19 -10.32
N LEU A 50 -11.70 3.26 -9.96
CA LEU A 50 -11.36 2.17 -9.01
C LEU A 50 -10.28 1.25 -9.58
N LEU A 51 -10.38 0.87 -10.86
CA LEU A 51 -9.38 0.04 -11.52
C LEU A 51 -8.05 0.78 -11.70
N ALA A 52 -8.10 2.08 -12.02
CA ALA A 52 -6.90 2.91 -12.15
C ALA A 52 -6.19 3.08 -10.81
N PHE A 53 -6.94 3.23 -9.71
CA PHE A 53 -6.34 3.36 -8.37
C PHE A 53 -5.53 2.10 -7.99
N GLN A 54 -6.10 0.91 -8.16
CA GLN A 54 -5.37 -0.35 -7.92
C GLN A 54 -4.07 -0.42 -8.72
N LYS A 55 -4.15 -0.18 -10.03
CA LYS A 55 -2.97 -0.22 -10.91
C LYS A 55 -1.96 0.88 -10.58
N ALA A 56 -2.42 2.05 -10.14
CA ALA A 56 -1.54 3.14 -9.73
C ALA A 56 -0.72 2.77 -8.50
N MET A 57 -1.26 1.95 -7.58
CA MET A 57 -0.50 1.45 -6.44
C MET A 57 0.64 0.52 -6.86
N ASP A 58 0.40 -0.39 -7.80
CA ASP A 58 1.46 -1.25 -8.36
C ASP A 58 2.56 -0.43 -9.03
N VAL A 59 2.16 0.56 -9.84
CA VAL A 59 3.10 1.48 -10.50
C VAL A 59 3.88 2.29 -9.45
N ALA A 60 3.23 2.81 -8.42
CA ALA A 60 3.88 3.56 -7.34
C ALA A 60 4.90 2.70 -6.60
N MET A 61 4.58 1.43 -6.30
CA MET A 61 5.51 0.49 -5.68
C MET A 61 6.70 0.15 -6.58
N HIS A 62 6.48 0.00 -7.89
CA HIS A 62 7.57 -0.18 -8.84
C HIS A 62 8.48 1.05 -8.90
N MET A 63 7.90 2.24 -8.94
CA MET A 63 8.64 3.51 -8.95
C MET A 63 9.42 3.73 -7.64
N LEU A 64 8.86 3.35 -6.49
CA LEU A 64 9.57 3.33 -5.21
C LEU A 64 10.83 2.46 -5.31
N HIS A 65 10.67 1.22 -5.80
CA HIS A 65 11.79 0.30 -5.94
C HIS A 65 12.88 0.84 -6.88
N LEU A 66 12.49 1.33 -8.06
CA LEU A 66 13.43 1.94 -9.02
C LEU A 66 14.13 3.17 -8.45
N SER A 67 13.43 3.98 -7.66
CA SER A 67 13.99 5.16 -7.01
C SER A 67 15.07 4.78 -6.01
N VAL A 68 14.81 3.80 -5.13
CA VAL A 68 15.79 3.31 -4.16
C VAL A 68 16.98 2.64 -4.86
N GLU A 69 16.73 1.86 -5.91
CA GLU A 69 17.79 1.23 -6.71
C GLU A 69 18.67 2.29 -7.39
N HIS A 70 18.07 3.37 -7.90
CA HIS A 70 18.81 4.49 -8.47
C HIS A 70 19.69 5.20 -7.43
N VAL A 71 19.15 5.49 -6.25
CA VAL A 71 19.90 6.14 -5.15
C VAL A 71 21.04 5.24 -4.67
N LYS A 72 20.79 3.93 -4.50
CA LYS A 72 21.80 2.95 -4.07
C LYS A 72 22.98 2.83 -5.02
N ARG A 73 22.81 3.15 -6.31
CA ARG A 73 23.89 3.14 -7.31
C ARG A 73 24.82 4.36 -7.21
N GLN A 74 24.49 5.33 -6.37
CA GLN A 74 25.33 6.50 -6.10
C GLN A 74 26.14 6.30 -4.81
N GLU A 75 27.18 7.12 -4.61
CA GLU A 75 27.90 7.16 -3.34
C GLU A 75 27.03 7.85 -2.28
N LEU A 76 26.55 7.09 -1.30
CA LEU A 76 25.73 7.57 -0.20
C LEU A 76 26.59 7.87 1.01
N THR A 77 26.48 9.10 1.53
CA THR A 77 26.93 9.42 2.88
C THR A 77 25.85 8.99 3.89
N ASP A 78 26.21 8.81 5.16
CA ASP A 78 25.25 8.51 6.23
C ASP A 78 24.11 9.55 6.30
N LEU A 79 24.44 10.82 6.07
CA LEU A 79 23.45 11.90 5.98
C LEU A 79 22.54 11.74 4.77
N GLY A 80 23.08 11.35 3.62
CA GLY A 80 22.32 11.07 2.41
C GLY A 80 21.34 9.90 2.58
N GLU A 81 21.77 8.82 3.25
CA GLU A 81 20.90 7.68 3.56
C GLU A 81 19.74 8.10 4.47
N ALA A 82 20.02 8.89 5.51
CA ALA A 82 19.00 9.39 6.42
C ALA A 82 17.94 10.26 5.70
N VAL A 83 18.37 11.16 4.81
CA VAL A 83 17.47 12.01 4.02
C VAL A 83 16.58 11.17 3.09
N VAL A 84 17.13 10.14 2.45
CA VAL A 84 16.36 9.26 1.56
C VAL A 84 15.30 8.48 2.33
N LYS A 85 15.67 7.91 3.50
CA LYS A 85 14.73 7.20 4.36
C LYS A 85 13.60 8.11 4.83
N ASP A 86 13.93 9.30 5.32
CA ASP A 86 12.94 10.29 5.77
C ASP A 86 11.96 10.67 4.64
N ALA A 87 12.48 11.02 3.46
CA ALA A 87 11.66 11.41 2.32
C ALA A 87 10.73 10.27 1.84
N VAL A 88 11.23 9.04 1.77
CA VAL A 88 10.43 7.87 1.41
C VAL A 88 9.33 7.61 2.44
N THR A 89 9.68 7.63 3.74
CA THR A 89 8.70 7.46 4.81
C THR A 89 7.63 8.54 4.78
N ALA A 90 7.99 9.81 4.55
CA ALA A 90 7.05 10.91 4.46
C ALA A 90 6.02 10.73 3.31
N GLN A 91 6.43 10.18 2.17
CA GLN A 91 5.51 9.86 1.06
C GLN A 91 4.49 8.78 1.45
N VAL A 92 4.92 7.75 2.17
CA VAL A 92 4.01 6.67 2.63
C VAL A 92 3.02 7.20 3.68
N GLU A 93 3.50 8.03 4.62
CA GLU A 93 2.62 8.65 5.63
C GLU A 93 1.62 9.64 5.00
N TYR A 94 2.01 10.36 3.95
CA TYR A 94 1.09 11.21 3.17
C TYR A 94 -0.07 10.39 2.59
N VAL A 95 0.22 9.24 1.97
CA VAL A 95 -0.82 8.33 1.45
C VAL A 95 -1.70 7.82 2.58
N ARG A 96 -1.12 7.38 3.69
CA ARG A 96 -1.86 6.88 4.86
C ARG A 96 -2.81 7.93 5.43
N ALA A 97 -2.35 9.16 5.61
CA ALA A 97 -3.17 10.27 6.09
C ALA A 97 -4.28 10.63 5.08
N GLY A 98 -3.96 10.64 3.78
CA GLY A 98 -4.92 10.87 2.70
C GLY A 98 -6.03 9.81 2.66
N CYS A 99 -5.69 8.54 2.89
CA CYS A 99 -6.67 7.45 3.04
C CYS A 99 -7.61 7.72 4.22
N ALA A 100 -7.07 8.05 5.39
CA ALA A 100 -7.88 8.34 6.57
C ALA A 100 -8.82 9.54 6.35
N LEU A 101 -8.35 10.60 5.67
CA LEU A 101 -9.17 11.74 5.30
C LEU A 101 -10.30 11.34 4.34
N SER A 102 -9.99 10.58 3.30
CA SER A 102 -10.93 10.20 2.23
C SER A 102 -12.01 9.25 2.74
N LEU A 103 -11.64 8.27 3.57
CA LEU A 103 -12.58 7.27 4.10
C LEU A 103 -13.63 7.88 5.04
N ARG A 104 -13.34 9.04 5.68
CA ARG A 104 -14.33 9.77 6.49
C ARG A 104 -15.50 10.32 5.67
N ALA A 105 -15.36 10.44 4.35
CA ALA A 105 -16.43 10.88 3.47
C ALA A 105 -17.45 9.77 3.17
N LEU A 106 -17.13 8.50 3.43
CA LEU A 106 -18.03 7.38 3.18
C LEU A 106 -19.25 7.43 4.09
N LYS A 107 -20.43 7.27 3.51
CA LYS A 107 -21.71 7.18 4.23
C LYS A 107 -22.41 5.87 3.86
N VAL A 108 -23.07 5.26 4.83
CA VAL A 108 -23.95 4.11 4.61
C VAL A 108 -25.34 4.63 4.23
N GLY A 109 -25.89 4.16 3.11
CA GLY A 109 -27.22 4.55 2.61
C GLY A 109 -27.19 5.09 1.17
N PRO A 110 -28.31 5.64 0.68
CA PRO A 110 -28.36 6.25 -0.65
C PRO A 110 -27.46 7.49 -0.67
N ASN A 111 -26.28 7.33 -1.27
CA ASN A 111 -25.36 8.43 -1.53
C ASN A 111 -26.01 9.33 -2.59
N SER A 112 -26.62 10.43 -2.12
CA SER A 112 -27.08 11.51 -3.00
C SER A 112 -25.88 12.31 -3.48
N ILE A 113 -25.90 12.65 -4.76
CA ILE A 113 -24.94 13.53 -5.44
C ILE A 113 -24.88 14.88 -4.72
#